data_AF-M4RX04-F1
#
_entry.id   AF-M4RX04-F1
#
_cell.length_a   1.000
_cell.length_b   1.000
_cell.length_c   1.000
_cell.angle_alpha   90.00
_cell.angle_beta   90.00
_cell.angle_gamma   90.00
#
_symmetry.space_group_name_H-M   'P 1'
#
loop_
_entity.id
_entity.type
_entity.pdbx_description
1 polymer ?
#
loop_
_entity_poly.entity_id
_entity_poly.type
_entity_poly.pdbx_seq_one_letter_code
_entity_poly.pdbx_strand_id
1 'polypeptide(L)' 'MDILHALAAVSLPDCWVAAGFVRNLVWDDLHNKKTDLNDVDVIYYCQTDIQGQLAKKAIR' A
#
# COMPACT_ATOMS: atom_id res chain seq x y z
N MET A 1 -7.42 -1.38 10.28
CA MET A 1 -6.00 -1.23 10.67
C MET A 1 -5.13 -2.38 10.17
N ASP A 2 -5.69 -3.54 9.87
CA ASP A 2 -4.93 -4.75 9.49
C ASP A 2 -3.97 -4.56 8.30
N ILE A 3 -4.37 -3.79 7.28
CA ILE A 3 -3.51 -3.49 6.12
C ILE A 3 -2.24 -2.73 6.54
N LEU A 4 -2.36 -1.77 7.46
CA LEU A 4 -1.20 -1.00 7.93
C LEU A 4 -0.26 -1.86 8.79
N HIS A 5 -0.82 -2.75 9.61
CA HIS A 5 0.00 -3.72 10.36
C HIS A 5 0.69 -4.73 9.44
N ALA A 6 -0.01 -5.21 8.40
CA ALA A 6 0.57 -6.10 7.41
C ALA A 6 1.72 -5.41 6.66
N LEU A 7 1.53 -4.16 6.21
CA LEU A 7 2.57 -3.39 5.55
C LEU A 7 3.78 -3.17 6.47
N ALA A 8 3.55 -2.85 7.75
CA ALA A 8 4.63 -2.69 8.72
C ALA A 8 5.45 -3.99 8.88
N ALA A 9 4.81 -5.15 8.88
CA ALA A 9 5.49 -6.45 8.99
C ALA A 9 6.38 -6.77 7.77
N VAL A 10 6.01 -6.29 6.57
CA VAL A 10 6.79 -6.45 5.34
C VAL A 10 8.18 -5.79 5.45
N SER A 11 8.33 -4.78 6.31
CA SER A 11 9.63 -4.14 6.61
C SER A 11 10.33 -3.55 5.38
N LEU A 12 9.57 -3.06 4.40
CA LEU A 12 10.12 -2.29 3.28
C LEU A 12 10.53 -0.89 3.76
N PRO A 13 11.69 -0.36 3.30
CA PRO A 13 12.12 0.99 3.66
C PRO A 13 11.18 2.03 3.05
N ASP A 14 10.80 3.03 3.85
CA ASP A 14 9.97 4.17 3.45
C ASP A 14 8.75 3.74 2.61
N CYS A 15 7.99 2.76 3.12
CA CYS A 15 6.85 2.16 2.42
C CYS A 15 5.49 2.66 2.92
N TRP A 16 4.58 2.87 1.98
CA TRP A 16 3.32 3.59 2.20
C TRP A 16 2.20 2.88 1.43
N VAL A 17 1.02 2.79 2.05
CA VAL A 17 -0.22 2.48 1.32
C VAL A 17 -0.66 3.76 0.61
N ALA A 18 -0.93 3.69 -0.69
CA ALA A 18 -1.18 4.87 -1.50
C ALA A 18 -2.31 4.65 -2.54
N ALA A 19 -2.40 5.61 -3.47
CA ALA A 19 -3.20 5.56 -4.69
C ALA A 19 -4.67 5.11 -4.51
N GLY A 20 -5.10 4.06 -5.20
CA GLY A 20 -6.52 3.72 -5.37
C GLY A 20 -7.20 3.40 -4.05
N PHE A 21 -6.51 2.65 -3.19
CA PHE A 21 -7.01 2.27 -1.87
C PHE A 21 -7.33 3.48 -0.99
N VAL A 22 -6.36 4.38 -0.79
CA VAL A 22 -6.55 5.56 0.07
C VAL A 22 -7.59 6.50 -0.52
N ARG A 23 -7.56 6.73 -1.84
CA ARG A 23 -8.56 7.57 -2.52
C ARG A 23 -9.96 7.01 -2.34
N ASN A 24 -10.15 5.71 -2.58
CA ASN A 24 -11.47 5.09 -2.47
C ASN A 24 -12.01 5.18 -1.03
N LEU A 25 -11.18 4.93 -0.02
CA LEU A 25 -11.56 5.09 1.39
C LEU A 25 -12.07 6.50 1.71
N VAL A 26 -11.30 7.52 1.32
CA VAL A 26 -11.69 8.91 1.56
C VAL A 26 -12.93 9.28 0.75
N TRP A 27 -13.02 8.83 -0.50
CA TRP A 27 -14.15 9.14 -1.36
C TRP A 27 -15.45 8.51 -0.86
N ASP A 28 -15.38 7.26 -0.39
CA ASP A 28 -16.48 6.51 0.17
C ASP A 28 -17.03 7.19 1.42
N ASP A 29 -16.14 7.63 2.32
CA ASP A 29 -16.51 8.40 3.52
C ASP A 29 -17.22 9.71 3.16
N LEU A 30 -16.67 10.47 2.21
CA LEU A 30 -17.23 11.76 1.80
C LEU A 30 -18.56 11.66 1.04
N HIS A 31 -18.80 10.56 0.32
CA HIS A 31 -19.98 10.40 -0.55
C HIS A 31 -20.95 9.32 -0.08
N ASN A 32 -20.75 8.79 1.14
CA ASN A 32 -21.55 7.71 1.72
C ASN A 32 -21.70 6.51 0.77
N LYS A 33 -20.60 6.17 0.09
CA LYS A 33 -20.49 4.99 -0.78
C LYS A 33 -19.74 3.88 -0.06
N LYS A 34 -19.83 2.67 -0.61
CA LYS A 34 -19.02 1.55 -0.17
C LYS A 34 -18.50 0.82 -1.39
N THR A 35 -17.24 1.06 -1.69
CA THR A 35 -16.49 0.40 -2.75
C THR A 35 -15.91 -0.88 -2.18
N ASP A 36 -16.08 -2.00 -2.88
CA ASP A 36 -15.45 -3.26 -2.48
C ASP A 36 -13.93 -3.13 -2.54
N LEU A 37 -13.25 -3.82 -1.62
CA LEU A 37 -11.80 -3.87 -1.62
C LEU A 37 -11.32 -4.61 -2.88
N ASN A 38 -10.60 -3.92 -3.76
CA ASN A 38 -10.07 -4.47 -5.01
C ASN A 38 -8.58 -4.85 -4.88
N ASP A 39 -7.72 -3.85 -4.70
CA ASP A 39 -6.28 -3.94 -4.59
C ASP A 39 -5.74 -2.92 -3.58
N VAL A 40 -4.50 -3.14 -3.15
CA VAL A 40 -3.79 -2.25 -2.23
C VAL A 40 -2.49 -1.85 -2.89
N ASP A 41 -2.43 -0.60 -3.35
CA ASP A 41 -1.21 -0.02 -3.90
C ASP A 41 -0.21 0.28 -2.77
N VAL A 42 0.99 -0.31 -2.87
CA VAL A 42 2.11 -0.02 -1.97
C VAL A 42 3.25 0.58 -2.78
N ILE A 43 3.71 1.75 -2.37
CA ILE A 43 4.93 2.37 -2.90
C ILE A 43 6.00 2.35 -1.81
N TYR A 44 7.27 2.30 -2.22
CA TYR A 44 8.40 2.35 -1.31
C TYR A 44 9.58 3.06 -1.97
N TYR A 45 10.50 3.57 -1.15
CA TYR A 45 11.71 4.20 -1.62
C TYR A 45 12.96 3.58 -0.98
N CYS A 46 13.91 3.17 -1.82
CA CYS A 46 15.20 2.66 -1.39
C CYS A 46 16.28 3.07 -2.39
N GLN A 47 17.21 3.92 -1.96
CA GLN A 47 18.27 4.44 -2.83
C GLN A 47 19.14 3.33 -3.45
N THR A 48 19.33 2.22 -2.73
CA THR A 48 20.17 1.10 -3.18
C THR A 48 19.40 0.06 -3.99
N ASP A 49 18.07 0.07 -3.99
CA ASP A 49 17.25 -0.90 -4.72
C ASP A 49 16.61 -0.29 -5.98
N ILE A 50 17.45 -0.01 -6.97
CA ILE A 50 17.02 0.55 -8.25
C ILE A 50 16.35 -0.48 -9.19
N GLN A 51 16.44 -1.77 -8.88
CA GLN A 51 15.92 -2.87 -9.71
C GLN A 51 14.62 -3.49 -9.16
N GLY A 52 14.14 -2.97 -8.03
CA GLY A 52 12.92 -3.43 -7.38
C GLY A 52 13.03 -4.83 -6.78
N GLN A 53 14.20 -5.23 -6.31
CA GLN A 53 14.42 -6.57 -5.76
C GLN A 53 13.74 -6.75 -4.40
N LEU A 54 13.71 -5.72 -3.56
CA LEU A 54 13.04 -5.75 -2.26
C LEU A 54 11.54 -5.92 -2.43
N ALA A 55 10.92 -5.19 -3.36
CA ALA A 55 9.49 -5.37 -3.67
C ALA A 55 9.18 -6.79 -4.17
N LYS A 56 10.00 -7.35 -5.06
CA LYS A 56 9.81 -8.73 -5.55
C LYS A 56 9.91 -9.77 -4.43
N LYS A 57 10.78 -9.52 -3.45
CA LYS A 57 10.94 -10.40 -2.27
C LYS A 57 9.76 -10.24 -1.30
N ALA A 58 9.23 -9.04 -1.14
CA ALA A 58 8.10 -8.74 -0.26
C ALA A 58 6.78 -9.41 -0.69
N ILE A 59 6.64 -9.74 -1.99
CA ILE A 59 5.42 -10.34 -2.57
C ILE A 59 5.53 -11.87 -2.70
N ARG A 60 6.67 -12.47 -2.30
CA ARG A 60 6.89 -13.93 -2.29
C ARG A 60 6.62 -14.52 -0.91
#